data_AF-A0A2T2VSD5-F1
#
_entry.id   AF-A0A2T2VSD5-F1
#
_cell.length_a   1.000
_cell.length_b   1.000
_cell.length_c   1.000
_cell.angle_alpha   90.00
_cell.angle_beta   90.00
_cell.angle_gamma   90.00
#
_symmetry.space_group_name_H-M   'P 1'
#
loop_
_entity.id
_entity.type
_entity.pdbx_description
1 polymer ?
#
loop_
_entity_poly.entity_id
_entity_poly.type
_entity_poly.pdbx_seq_one_letter_code
_entity_poly.pdbx_strand_id
1 'polypeptide(L)' 'MEACIDATTVDTDNEERDDHLRNADFFDTDKFPTICFSSTSISNT' A
#
# COMPACT_ATOMS: atom_id res chain seq x y z
N MET A 1 -0.46 -12.91 12.08
CA MET A 1 -1.32 -11.71 12.11
C MET A 1 -1.25 -11.09 10.73
N GLU A 2 -2.38 -10.79 10.09
CA GLU A 2 -2.43 -10.26 8.72
C GLU A 2 -3.09 -8.89 8.70
N ALA A 3 -2.57 -8.00 7.87
CA ALA A 3 -3.14 -6.68 7.61
C ALA A 3 -2.97 -6.37 6.13
N CYS A 4 -4.06 -5.99 5.45
CA CYS A 4 -4.03 -5.58 4.06
C CYS A 4 -4.63 -4.19 3.92
N ILE A 5 -4.09 -3.41 2.98
CA ILE A 5 -4.59 -2.09 2.62
C ILE A 5 -4.86 -2.03 1.12
N ASP A 6 -5.85 -1.23 0.74
CA ASP A 6 -6.10 -0.84 -0.63
C ASP A 6 -5.06 0.21 -1.04
N ALA A 7 -4.24 -0.10 -2.04
CA ALA A 7 -3.17 0.79 -2.50
C ALA A 7 -3.73 1.99 -3.28
N THR A 8 -4.94 1.89 -3.82
CA THR A 8 -5.59 2.98 -4.59
C THR A 8 -6.00 4.14 -3.69
N THR A 9 -6.20 3.88 -2.40
CA THR A 9 -6.62 4.88 -1.40
C THR A 9 -5.45 5.65 -0.79
N VAL A 10 -4.26 5.62 -1.40
CA VAL A 10 -3.14 6.47 -1.00
C VAL A 10 -3.57 7.93 -1.08
N ASP A 11 -3.40 8.64 0.03
CA ASP A 11 -3.71 10.05 0.19
C ASP A 11 -2.56 10.67 0.98
N THR A 12 -1.94 11.67 0.38
CA THR A 12 -0.83 12.37 1.00
C THR A 12 -1.08 13.89 1.07
N ASP A 13 -2.34 14.32 0.94
CA ASP A 13 -2.76 15.72 0.87
C ASP A 13 -2.12 16.48 -0.31
N ASN A 14 -1.77 15.74 -1.37
CA ASN A 14 -1.21 16.28 -2.62
C ASN A 14 -1.60 15.38 -3.80
N GLU A 15 -2.58 15.85 -4.58
CA GLU A 15 -3.17 15.09 -5.69
C GLU A 15 -2.15 14.62 -6.73
N GLU A 16 -1.22 15.50 -7.15
CA GLU A 16 -0.20 15.15 -8.16
C GLU A 16 0.74 14.05 -7.65
N ARG A 17 1.10 14.09 -6.36
CA ARG A 17 1.93 13.04 -5.76
C ARG A 17 1.17 11.73 -5.67
N ASP A 18 -0.10 11.76 -5.32
CA ASP A 18 -0.92 10.56 -5.18
C ASP A 18 -1.11 9.86 -6.53
N ASP A 19 -1.31 10.64 -7.61
CA ASP A 19 -1.35 10.12 -8.96
C ASP A 19 -0.01 9.48 -9.37
N HIS A 20 1.12 10.12 -9.03
CA HIS A 20 2.42 9.54 -9.31
C HIS A 20 2.67 8.23 -8.55
N LEU A 21 2.26 8.15 -7.28
CA LEU A 21 2.39 6.94 -6.47
C LEU A 21 1.52 5.78 -6.98
N ARG A 22 0.34 6.06 -7.53
CA ARG A 22 -0.56 5.04 -8.07
C ARG A 22 -0.07 4.39 -9.38
N ASN A 23 0.78 5.09 -10.13
CA ASN A 23 1.25 4.67 -11.45
C ASN A 23 2.29 3.53 -11.43
N ALA A 24 2.58 3.00 -12.61
CA ALA A 24 3.45 1.83 -12.84
C ALA A 24 4.92 2.02 -12.42
N ASP A 25 5.39 3.26 -12.28
CA ASP A 25 6.74 3.56 -11.79
C ASP A 25 6.89 3.34 -10.27
N PHE A 26 5.78 3.23 -9.54
CA PHE A 26 5.73 3.04 -8.08
C PHE A 26 4.90 1.82 -7.68
N PHE A 27 3.64 2.02 -7.26
CA PHE A 27 2.83 0.94 -6.72
C PHE A 27 2.09 0.15 -7.80
N ASP A 28 1.99 0.67 -9.03
CA ASP A 28 1.27 0.04 -10.15
C ASP A 28 -0.10 -0.49 -9.71
N THR A 29 -0.90 0.40 -9.11
CA THR A 29 -2.10 0.01 -8.34
C THR A 29 -3.20 -0.61 -9.20
N ASP A 30 -3.21 -0.34 -10.51
CA ASP A 30 -4.08 -1.02 -11.47
C ASP A 30 -3.79 -2.53 -11.56
N LYS A 31 -2.52 -2.92 -11.40
CA LYS A 31 -2.07 -4.32 -11.45
C LYS A 31 -1.98 -4.95 -10.06
N PHE A 32 -1.59 -4.16 -9.06
CA PHE A 32 -1.39 -4.60 -7.68
C PHE A 32 -2.19 -3.72 -6.71
N PRO A 33 -3.54 -3.85 -6.67
CA PRO A 33 -4.40 -2.95 -5.90
C PRO A 33 -4.32 -3.16 -4.37
N THR A 34 -3.62 -4.18 -3.89
CA THR A 34 -3.61 -4.53 -2.46
C THR A 34 -2.19 -4.77 -1.98
N ILE A 35 -1.84 -4.15 -0.85
CA ILE A 35 -0.58 -4.37 -0.14
C ILE A 35 -0.90 -5.10 1.15
N CYS A 36 -0.32 -6.29 1.33
CA CYS A 36 -0.57 -7.13 2.50
C CYS A 36 0.72 -7.36 3.32
N PHE A 37 0.58 -7.27 4.63
CA PHE A 37 1.58 -7.65 5.62
C PHE A 37 1.14 -8.92 6.33
N SER A 38 2.07 -9.86 6.49
CA SER A 38 1.89 -11.06 7.29
C SER A 38 2.99 -11.17 8.34
N SER A 39 2.61 -11.10 9.60
CA SER A 39 3.52 -11.28 10.74
C SER A 39 3.97 -12.73 10.82
N THR A 40 5.29 -12.91 10.84
CA THR A 40 5.95 -14.22 10.92
C THR A 40 6.23 -14.68 12.35
N SER A 41 6.33 -13.74 13.30
CA SER A 41 6.50 -14.02 14.72
C SER A 41 6.06 -12.83 15.56
N ILE A 42 5.50 -13.09 16.73
CA ILE A 42 5.17 -12.11 17.76
C ILE A 42 5.66 -12.69 19.09
N SER A 43 6.57 -11.99 19.77
CA SER A 43 7.04 -12.35 21.11
C SER A 43 6.56 -11.32 22.11
N ASN A 44 5.97 -11.78 23.20
CA ASN A 44 5.65 -10.93 24.35
C ASN A 44 6.90 -10.85 25.25
N THR A 45 7.22 -9.65 25.70
CA THR A 45 8.32 -9.39 26.65
C THR A 45 7.93 -9.77 28.07
#